data_AF-A0A967BDM1-F1
#
_entry.id   AF-A0A967BDM1-F1
#
_cell.length_a   1.000
_cell.length_b   1.000
_cell.length_c   1.000
_cell.angle_alpha   90.00
_cell.angle_beta   90.00
_cell.angle_gamma   90.00
#
_symmetry.space_group_name_H-M   'P 1'
#
loop_
_entity.id
_entity.type
_entity.pdbx_description
1 polymer ?
#
loop_
_entity_poly.entity_id
_entity_poly.type
_entity_poly.pdbx_seq_one_letter_code
_entity_poly.pdbx_strand_id
1 'polypeptide(L)'
;METTNIIDFARRDGMTDALTELLRTGAQELIATAVEAELASYLAQFADMRTDAGHAAVVRNGHHPERPFQTSIGPVSVRIPKVRSKDGTPVTFRSALVPPYVRRTKTLEAALPWLYLKGISSGEMGAALKVLLGPDAT
;
A
#
# COMPACT_ATOMS: atom_id res chain seq x y z
N MET A 1 -47.88 -5.29 17.53
CA MET A 1 -47.16 -6.38 18.22
C MET A 1 -46.50 -7.22 17.13
N GLU A 2 -45.20 -7.27 16.92
CA GLU A 2 -44.00 -6.72 17.56
C GLU A 2 -42.95 -6.55 16.45
N THR A 3 -42.25 -5.41 16.41
CA THR A 3 -41.04 -5.26 15.59
C THR A 3 -39.85 -5.67 16.44
N THR A 4 -39.45 -6.94 16.34
CA THR A 4 -38.24 -7.44 17.00
C THR A 4 -37.03 -6.76 16.39
N ASN A 5 -36.51 -5.75 17.10
CA ASN A 5 -35.27 -5.06 16.75
C ASN A 5 -34.10 -5.94 17.20
N ILE A 6 -33.74 -6.92 16.37
CA ILE A 6 -32.60 -7.80 16.62
C ILE A 6 -31.35 -6.99 16.30
N ILE A 7 -30.78 -6.35 17.33
CA ILE A 7 -29.43 -5.81 17.27
C ILE A 7 -28.51 -7.01 17.37
N ASP A 8 -27.87 -7.38 16.26
CA ASP A 8 -26.88 -8.44 16.21
C ASP A 8 -25.69 -8.04 17.08
N PHE A 9 -25.60 -8.58 18.29
CA PHE A 9 -24.46 -8.37 19.16
C PHE A 9 -23.28 -9.09 18.52
N ALA A 10 -22.36 -8.30 17.95
CA ALA A 10 -21.10 -8.80 17.41
C ALA A 10 -20.49 -9.83 18.38
N ARG A 11 -20.34 -11.04 17.86
CA ARG A 11 -19.77 -12.20 18.56
C ARG A 11 -18.49 -11.79 19.30
N ARG A 12 -18.45 -11.99 20.62
CA ARG A 12 -17.28 -11.71 21.48
C ARG A 12 -16.02 -12.51 21.12
N ASP A 13 -16.07 -13.42 20.14
CA ASP A 13 -14.94 -14.22 19.67
C ASP A 13 -14.02 -13.47 18.68
N GLY A 14 -14.44 -12.31 18.17
CA GLY A 14 -13.62 -11.46 17.32
C GLY A 14 -13.12 -10.26 18.10
N MET A 15 -12.10 -10.42 18.94
CA MET A 15 -11.36 -9.26 19.45
C MET A 15 -10.58 -8.69 18.25
N THR A 16 -11.24 -7.85 17.46
CA THR A 16 -10.57 -7.05 16.44
C THR A 16 -9.53 -6.22 17.16
N ASP A 17 -8.27 -6.38 16.74
CA ASP A 17 -7.17 -5.60 17.28
C ASP A 17 -7.32 -4.15 16.79
N ALA A 18 -8.10 -3.38 17.57
CA ALA A 18 -8.44 -1.99 17.24
C ALA A 18 -7.21 -1.10 17.12
N LEU A 19 -6.12 -1.44 17.84
CA LEU A 19 -4.85 -0.74 17.72
C LEU A 19 -4.18 -1.05 16.38
N THR A 20 -4.12 -2.33 16.00
CA THR A 20 -3.55 -2.72 14.70
C THR A 20 -4.34 -2.14 13.53
N GLU A 21 -5.68 -2.10 13.61
CA GLU A 21 -6.49 -1.46 12.57
C GLU A 21 -6.26 0.05 12.50
N LEU A 22 -6.20 0.74 13.65
CA LEU A 22 -5.86 2.17 13.68
C LEU A 22 -4.48 2.43 13.06
N LEU A 23 -3.48 1.61 13.41
CA LEU A 23 -2.13 1.71 12.86
C LEU A 23 -2.11 1.41 11.35
N ARG A 24 -2.91 0.45 10.88
CA ARG A 24 -3.04 0.12 9.45
C ARG A 24 -3.61 1.30 8.66
N THR A 25 -4.69 1.90 9.15
CA THR A 25 -5.29 3.10 8.53
C THR A 25 -4.29 4.26 8.53
N GLY A 26 -3.65 4.55 9.67
CA GLY A 26 -2.66 5.61 9.76
C GLY A 26 -1.45 5.37 8.85
N ALA A 27 -0.98 4.13 8.73
CA ALA A 27 0.10 3.78 7.82
C ALA A 27 -0.30 4.00 6.35
N GLN A 28 -1.53 3.63 5.97
CA GLN A 28 -2.05 3.87 4.62
C GLN A 28 -2.06 5.36 4.26
N GLU A 29 -2.55 6.21 5.18
CA GLU A 29 -2.58 7.65 5.01
C GLU A 29 -1.16 8.23 4.91
N LEU A 30 -0.27 7.85 5.82
CA LEU A 30 1.12 8.31 5.85
C LEU A 30 1.87 7.94 4.57
N ILE A 31 1.70 6.71 4.08
CA ILE A 31 2.33 6.27 2.82
C ILE A 31 1.75 7.06 1.65
N ALA A 32 0.43 7.29 1.61
CA ALA A 32 -0.18 8.10 0.57
C ALA A 32 0.40 9.53 0.56
N THR A 33 0.49 10.17 1.73
CA THR A 33 1.12 11.50 1.86
C THR A 33 2.57 11.51 1.41
N ALA A 34 3.35 10.49 1.78
CA ALA A 34 4.75 10.39 1.38
C ALA A 34 4.90 10.24 -0.14
N VAL A 35 4.06 9.41 -0.78
CA VAL A 35 4.07 9.22 -2.24
C VAL A 35 3.65 10.50 -2.98
N GLU A 36 2.68 11.25 -2.45
CA GLU A 36 2.31 12.55 -3.02
C GLU A 36 3.44 13.59 -2.88
N ALA A 37 4.21 13.55 -1.79
CA ALA A 37 5.41 14.39 -1.63
C ALA A 37 6.54 14.00 -2.62
N GLU A 38 6.73 12.69 -2.86
CA GLU A 38 7.63 12.21 -3.92
C GLU A 38 7.19 12.70 -5.31
N LEU A 39 5.89 12.65 -5.60
CA LEU A 39 5.34 13.15 -6.86
C LEU A 39 5.57 14.65 -7.02
N ALA A 40 5.31 15.45 -5.99
CA ALA A 40 5.54 16.90 -6.03
C ALA A 40 7.02 17.21 -6.32
N SER A 41 7.93 16.50 -5.64
CA SER A 41 9.37 16.62 -5.87
C SER A 41 9.77 16.19 -7.28
N TYR A 42 9.13 15.16 -7.82
CA TYR A 42 9.34 14.70 -9.19
C TYR A 42 8.88 15.74 -10.22
N LEU A 43 7.66 16.30 -10.06
CA LEU A 43 7.13 17.33 -10.96
C LEU A 43 7.97 18.61 -10.94
N ALA A 44 8.54 18.97 -9.78
CA ALA A 44 9.43 20.12 -9.67
C ALA A 44 10.67 20.00 -10.58
N GLN A 45 11.17 18.79 -10.84
CA GLN A 45 12.30 18.54 -11.76
C GLN A 45 11.95 18.86 -13.23
N PHE A 46 10.65 18.91 -13.56
CA PHE A 46 10.14 19.21 -14.90
C PHE A 46 9.49 20.59 -14.99
N ALA A 47 9.68 21.46 -14.00
CA ALA A 47 9.03 22.77 -13.94
C ALA A 47 9.38 23.70 -15.12
N ASP A 48 10.63 23.60 -15.61
CA ASP A 48 11.12 24.41 -16.74
C ASP A 48 10.70 23.83 -18.10
N MET A 49 10.24 22.58 -18.15
CA MET A 49 9.77 21.96 -19.38
C MET A 49 8.35 22.40 -19.69
N ARG A 50 8.21 23.23 -20.73
CA ARG A 50 6.93 23.71 -21.24
C ARG A 50 6.72 23.27 -22.68
N THR A 51 5.46 23.03 -23.04
CA THR A 51 5.08 22.81 -24.43
C THR A 51 5.16 24.11 -25.23
N ASP A 52 5.13 24.01 -26.57
CA ASP A 52 5.10 25.18 -27.47
C ASP A 52 3.96 26.17 -27.16
N ALA A 53 2.86 25.67 -26.58
CA ALA A 53 1.71 26.45 -26.13
C ALA A 53 1.87 27.02 -24.70
N GLY A 54 3.05 26.95 -24.09
CA GLY A 54 3.37 27.51 -22.77
C GLY A 54 2.83 26.71 -21.57
N HIS A 55 2.25 25.53 -21.77
CA HIS A 55 1.73 24.68 -20.70
C HIS A 55 2.83 23.79 -20.11
N ALA A 56 2.69 23.35 -18.86
CA ALA A 56 3.59 22.34 -18.29
C ALA A 56 3.62 21.07 -19.15
N ALA A 57 4.83 20.61 -19.50
CA ALA A 57 5.03 19.42 -20.33
C ALA A 57 4.65 18.13 -19.59
N VAL A 58 4.95 18.04 -18.28
CA VAL A 58 4.62 16.88 -17.45
C VAL A 58 3.52 17.25 -16.47
N VAL A 59 2.41 16.49 -16.50
CA VAL A 59 1.23 16.74 -15.66
C VAL A 59 0.80 15.47 -14.93
N ARG A 60 0.13 15.65 -13.78
CA ARG A 60 -0.55 14.56 -13.08
C ARG A 60 -1.69 13.99 -13.94
N ASN A 61 -1.86 12.67 -13.94
CA ASN A 61 -2.83 11.94 -14.74
C ASN A 61 -3.54 10.82 -13.94
N GLY A 62 -4.08 11.18 -12.78
CA GLY A 62 -4.78 10.28 -11.88
C GLY A 62 -3.83 9.31 -11.16
N HIS A 63 -4.34 8.12 -10.82
CA HIS A 63 -3.62 7.09 -10.08
C HIS A 63 -3.66 5.74 -10.80
N HIS A 64 -2.70 4.88 -10.52
CA HIS A 64 -2.77 3.46 -10.82
C HIS A 64 -3.84 2.77 -9.97
N PRO A 65 -4.31 1.59 -10.37
CA PRO A 65 -5.16 0.76 -9.52
C PRO A 65 -4.51 0.54 -8.16
N GLU A 66 -5.36 0.54 -7.14
CA GLU A 66 -4.96 0.24 -5.78
C GLU A 66 -4.38 -1.18 -5.70
N ARG A 67 -3.25 -1.32 -5.02
CA ARG A 67 -2.63 -2.63 -4.79
C ARG A 67 -2.27 -2.80 -3.32
N PRO A 68 -2.56 -3.97 -2.71
CA PRO A 68 -2.07 -4.30 -1.39
C PRO A 68 -0.62 -4.75 -1.45
N PHE A 69 0.12 -4.46 -0.38
CA PHE A 69 1.40 -5.10 -0.09
C PHE A 69 1.50 -5.40 1.40
N GLN A 70 2.29 -6.41 1.76
CA GLN A 70 2.32 -6.93 3.11
C GLN A 70 3.34 -6.21 3.98
N THR A 71 2.88 -5.72 5.12
CA THR A 71 3.68 -5.11 6.17
C THR A 71 3.62 -5.95 7.44
N SER A 72 4.40 -5.58 8.45
CA SER A 72 4.37 -6.23 9.76
C SER A 72 3.05 -6.02 10.52
N ILE A 73 2.24 -5.04 10.13
CA ILE A 73 0.89 -4.82 10.67
C ILE A 73 -0.19 -5.40 9.74
N GLY A 74 0.19 -6.29 8.82
CA GLY A 74 -0.67 -6.92 7.81
C GLY A 74 -0.69 -6.17 6.47
N PRO A 75 -1.65 -6.48 5.57
CA PRO A 75 -1.73 -5.84 4.27
C PRO A 75 -2.09 -4.35 4.38
N VAL A 76 -1.42 -3.52 3.58
CA VAL A 76 -1.71 -2.10 3.40
C VAL A 76 -1.87 -1.82 1.92
N SER A 77 -2.95 -1.13 1.55
CA SER A 77 -3.28 -0.82 0.16
C SER A 77 -2.89 0.61 -0.20
N VAL A 78 -2.27 0.78 -1.37
CA VAL A 78 -1.79 2.10 -1.81
C VAL A 78 -2.13 2.36 -3.28
N ARG A 79 -2.38 3.64 -3.57
CA ARG A 79 -2.62 4.16 -4.92
C ARG A 79 -1.43 5.00 -5.34
N ILE A 80 -0.73 4.58 -6.38
CA ILE A 80 0.44 5.30 -6.88
C ILE A 80 0.00 6.33 -7.92
N PRO A 81 0.35 7.61 -7.78
CA PRO A 81 0.04 8.64 -8.76
C PRO A 81 0.67 8.35 -10.12
N LYS A 82 0.03 8.88 -11.16
CA LYS A 82 0.48 8.78 -12.55
C LYS A 82 0.87 10.15 -13.06
N VAL A 83 1.90 10.17 -13.89
CA VAL A 83 2.28 11.34 -14.68
C VAL A 83 2.04 11.05 -16.15
N ARG A 84 1.79 12.11 -16.91
CA ARG A 84 1.69 12.09 -18.37
C ARG A 84 2.53 13.23 -18.92
N SER A 85 3.36 12.90 -19.91
CA SER A 85 4.04 13.91 -20.73
C SER A 85 3.15 14.31 -21.91
N LYS A 86 3.13 15.60 -22.22
CA LYS A 86 2.45 16.20 -23.38
C LYS A 86 3.40 16.45 -24.56
N ASP A 87 4.70 16.39 -24.34
CA ASP A 87 5.75 16.76 -25.30
C ASP A 87 6.30 15.56 -26.10
N GLY A 88 5.49 14.50 -26.25
CA GLY A 88 5.86 13.28 -26.98
C GLY A 88 6.86 12.34 -26.29
N THR A 89 7.77 12.85 -25.44
CA THR A 89 8.73 12.04 -24.69
C THR A 89 8.05 11.32 -23.53
N PRO A 90 8.03 9.98 -23.47
CA PRO A 90 7.34 9.26 -22.41
C PRO A 90 8.09 9.40 -21.07
N VAL A 91 7.38 9.89 -20.06
CA VAL A 91 7.89 10.05 -18.69
C VAL A 91 7.06 9.17 -17.76
N THR A 92 7.72 8.43 -16.86
CA THR A 92 7.06 7.55 -15.89
C THR A 92 7.54 7.86 -14.48
N PHE A 93 6.60 8.20 -13.61
CA PHE A 93 6.86 8.33 -12.18
C PHE A 93 7.03 6.95 -11.55
N ARG A 94 8.11 6.78 -10.77
CA ARG A 94 8.37 5.59 -9.98
C ARG A 94 8.62 6.04 -8.55
N SER A 95 7.72 5.67 -7.64
CA SER A 95 7.90 5.89 -6.21
C SER A 95 9.13 5.14 -5.70
N ALA A 96 9.95 5.81 -4.90
CA ALA A 96 11.10 5.20 -4.25
C ALA A 96 10.66 4.43 -2.99
N LEU A 97 9.67 4.96 -2.27
CA LEU A 97 9.07 4.32 -1.10
C LEU A 97 8.31 3.04 -1.45
N VAL A 98 7.49 3.07 -2.51
CA VAL A 98 6.71 1.91 -2.97
C VAL A 98 7.00 1.61 -4.44
N PRO A 99 8.13 0.92 -4.74
CA PRO A 99 8.48 0.57 -6.09
C PRO A 99 7.42 -0.28 -6.81
N PRO A 100 7.41 -0.28 -8.14
CA PRO A 100 6.60 -1.22 -8.91
C PRO A 100 6.84 -2.66 -8.47
N TYR A 101 5.77 -3.45 -8.40
CA TYR A 101 5.79 -4.89 -8.08
C TYR A 101 6.26 -5.28 -6.67
N VAL A 102 6.54 -4.33 -5.76
CA VAL A 102 6.76 -4.66 -4.35
C VAL A 102 5.50 -5.27 -3.76
N ARG A 103 5.62 -6.48 -3.19
CA ARG A 103 4.50 -7.21 -2.57
C ARG A 103 4.62 -7.33 -1.06
N ARG A 104 5.83 -7.15 -0.50
CA ARG A 104 6.13 -7.27 0.93
C ARG A 104 7.18 -6.26 1.34
N THR A 105 7.18 -5.85 2.61
CA THR A 105 8.28 -5.05 3.17
C THR A 105 9.58 -5.84 3.20
N LYS A 106 10.72 -5.15 3.07
CA LYS A 106 12.06 -5.77 3.09
C LYS A 106 12.30 -6.59 4.36
N THR A 107 11.83 -6.11 5.50
CA THR A 107 11.94 -6.82 6.78
C THR A 107 11.18 -8.14 6.75
N LEU A 108 9.97 -8.17 6.20
CA LEU A 108 9.18 -9.40 6.09
C LEU A 108 9.81 -10.38 5.11
N GLU A 109 10.27 -9.90 3.96
CA GLU A 109 10.97 -10.72 2.96
C GLU A 109 12.23 -11.36 3.55
N ALA A 110 13.01 -10.60 4.31
CA ALA A 110 14.20 -11.08 5.00
C ALA A 110 13.88 -12.11 6.10
N ALA A 111 12.68 -12.09 6.69
CA ALA A 111 12.30 -13.03 7.75
C ALA A 111 11.94 -14.44 7.21
N LEU A 112 11.47 -14.56 5.96
CA LEU A 112 10.98 -15.84 5.43
C LEU A 112 12.03 -16.97 5.43
N PRO A 113 13.29 -16.75 5.00
CA PRO A 113 14.31 -17.78 5.06
C PRO A 113 14.64 -18.22 6.50
N TRP A 114 14.57 -17.28 7.45
CA TRP A 114 14.78 -17.61 8.86
C TRP A 114 13.66 -18.47 9.44
N LEU A 115 12.40 -18.17 9.09
CA LEU A 115 11.27 -19.00 9.49
C LEU A 115 11.42 -20.43 8.96
N TYR A 116 11.86 -20.57 7.71
CA TYR A 116 12.16 -21.87 7.12
C TYR A 116 13.27 -22.60 7.89
N LEU A 117 14.39 -21.92 8.17
CA LEU A 117 15.50 -22.49 8.94
C LEU A 117 15.10 -22.90 10.37
N LYS A 118 14.09 -22.24 10.95
CA LYS A 118 13.53 -22.58 12.27
C LYS A 118 12.50 -23.71 12.23
N GLY A 119 12.31 -24.34 11.08
CA GLY A 119 11.49 -25.54 10.94
C GLY A 119 10.05 -25.29 10.51
N ILE A 120 9.70 -24.07 10.11
CA ILE A 120 8.39 -23.81 9.49
C ILE A 120 8.44 -24.29 8.04
N SER A 121 7.66 -25.31 7.73
CA SER A 121 7.59 -25.84 6.38
C SER A 121 7.04 -24.78 5.40
N SER A 122 7.44 -24.84 4.13
CA SER A 122 6.93 -23.92 3.11
C SER A 122 5.41 -24.00 2.95
N GLY A 123 4.79 -25.15 3.25
CA GLY A 123 3.35 -25.34 3.23
C GLY A 123 2.62 -24.68 4.42
N GLU A 124 3.27 -24.59 5.59
CA GLU A 124 2.69 -23.98 6.79
C GLU A 124 3.02 -22.49 6.91
N MET A 125 3.93 -21.96 6.08
CA MET A 125 4.39 -20.58 6.16
C MET A 125 3.23 -19.57 6.09
N GLY A 126 2.26 -19.79 5.21
CA GLY A 126 1.07 -18.94 5.12
C GLY A 126 0.22 -18.97 6.41
N ALA A 127 0.05 -20.15 7.02
CA ALA A 127 -0.68 -20.28 8.28
C ALA A 127 0.05 -19.58 9.43
N ALA A 128 1.37 -19.76 9.51
CA ALA A 128 2.20 -19.09 10.51
C ALA A 128 2.15 -17.56 10.37
N LEU A 129 2.24 -17.05 9.13
CA LEU A 129 2.12 -15.61 8.87
C LEU A 129 0.74 -15.05 9.23
N LYS A 130 -0.34 -15.81 9.01
CA LYS A 130 -1.70 -15.39 9.39
C LYS A 130 -1.87 -15.26 10.91
N VAL A 131 -1.24 -16.14 11.68
CA VAL A 131 -1.22 -16.05 13.14
C VAL A 131 -0.46 -14.80 13.61
N LEU A 132 0.63 -14.44 12.92
CA LEU A 132 1.50 -13.32 13.32
C LEU A 132 1.02 -11.95 12.83
N LEU A 133 0.47 -11.88 11.61
CA LEU A 133 0.18 -10.62 10.90
C LEU A 133 -1.32 -10.37 10.69
N GLY A 134 -2.16 -11.31 11.13
CA GLY A 134 -3.61 -11.27 10.95
C GLY A 134 -4.11 -12.14 9.79
N PRO A 135 -5.43 -12.39 9.74
CA PRO A 135 -6.05 -13.36 8.84
C PRO A 135 -5.84 -13.06 7.34
N ASP A 136 -5.65 -11.79 6.99
CA ASP A 136 -5.47 -11.32 5.62
C ASP A 136 -4.01 -11.42 5.12
N ALA A 137 -3.11 -11.97 5.92
CA ALA A 137 -1.72 -12.19 5.51
C ALA A 137 -1.60 -13.29 4.44
N THR A 138 -0.77 -13.02 3.43
CA THR A 138 -0.49 -13.90 2.27
C THR A 138 1.00 -14.13 2.01
#